data_AF-A0A0K8SGM1-F1
#
_entry.id   AF-A0A0K8SGM1-F1
#
_cell.length_a   1.000
_cell.length_b   1.000
_cell.length_c   1.000
_cell.angle_alpha   90.00
_cell.angle_beta   90.00
_cell.angle_gamma   90.00
#
_symmetry.space_group_name_H-M   'P 1'
#
loop_
_entity.id
_entity.type
_entity.pdbx_description
1 polymer ?
#
loop_
_entity_poly.entity_id
_entity_poly.type
_entity_poly.pdbx_seq_one_letter_code
_entity_poly.pdbx_strand_id
1 'polypeptide(L)'
;MAASDKLHKALEALNIIHSSTTPSDDVILKNKEKIGLCVLVTDMMCSPDTKIAPNFSYLLSHSMETLLKLCDDQDSNIRMIADECLNRIIKVQMHTNASKINLELHKEIKRNGPARSLRAALWRFAELAHLIRPAKGRPYMQSLAPCVIKIAARSEEAVLETLASALPKILSSLGPFMNDNEAKQLINVFMKNIHSENAVLRRTAASSILGICIHSQKPQAFVIHTITSLLDLVLPVKDDLSSYTILGVLNCLRSLIPHVANDGKETFLRGSFGVKRKTNKQVTLSIDSIIQIFELCLHWTQHSDHNVTTAALETLNELLTTPPKDLITILIDSHGLGRSRILTAPLKKLSSKALSEVSVATISAVDDSQLLDADDDLSSSKVSAWLQGTVREPHLSPSQLPLQRSLLSHSTLDSLSDYPDSESLASEDISLLLKEETRLPSPEPEVFMSRDSPSPPPNINLIMDWDIGNVTDGDLCPLLFCARRLVTAFLIPECSSVRVSVRALALSCLCQVLKFILKCLLKNWIGEARKRLQESSMFMMSYDYAIIQIHS
;
A
#
# COMPACT_ATOMS: atom_id res chain seq x y z
N MET A 1 5.84 -43.34 17.71
CA MET A 1 7.01 -43.00 18.56
C MET A 1 8.30 -42.99 17.77
N ALA A 2 8.69 -44.09 17.09
CA ALA A 2 9.93 -44.15 16.30
C ALA A 2 10.14 -43.00 15.27
N ALA A 3 9.08 -42.55 14.59
CA ALA A 3 9.16 -41.41 13.65
C ALA A 3 9.45 -40.06 14.34
N SER A 4 8.86 -39.84 15.51
CA SER A 4 9.07 -38.63 16.33
C SER A 4 10.50 -38.57 16.88
N ASP A 5 11.04 -39.71 17.35
CA ASP A 5 12.39 -39.77 17.91
C ASP A 5 13.45 -39.58 16.83
N LYS A 6 13.23 -40.13 15.62
CA LYS A 6 14.10 -39.89 14.45
C LYS A 6 14.13 -38.41 14.07
N LEU A 7 12.97 -37.75 14.04
CA LEU A 7 12.88 -36.32 13.75
C LEU A 7 13.63 -35.49 14.81
N HIS A 8 13.45 -35.82 16.09
CA HIS A 8 14.16 -35.13 17.16
C HIS A 8 15.68 -35.25 17.02
N LYS A 9 16.19 -36.46 16.77
CA LYS A 9 17.61 -36.70 16.51
C LYS A 9 18.13 -35.96 15.27
N ALA A 10 17.35 -35.90 14.20
CA ALA A 10 17.71 -35.15 13.00
C ALA A 10 17.81 -33.64 13.27
N LEU A 11 16.92 -33.09 14.10
CA LEU A 11 16.97 -31.68 14.51
C LEU A 11 18.15 -31.37 15.43
N GLU A 12 18.46 -32.26 16.37
CA GLU A 12 19.65 -32.13 17.21
C GLU A 12 20.93 -32.19 16.37
N ALA A 13 21.06 -33.16 15.46
CA ALA A 13 22.18 -33.26 14.55
C ALA A 13 22.36 -31.98 13.72
N LEU A 14 21.26 -31.44 13.18
CA LEU A 14 21.28 -30.21 12.39
C LEU A 14 21.75 -28.99 13.20
N ASN A 15 21.32 -28.85 14.46
CA ASN A 15 21.76 -27.78 15.36
C ASN A 15 23.25 -27.92 15.76
N ILE A 16 23.72 -29.15 16.01
CA ILE A 16 25.13 -29.42 16.32
C ILE A 16 26.01 -29.05 15.12
N ILE A 17 25.64 -29.50 13.92
CA ILE A 17 26.42 -29.22 12.69
C ILE A 17 26.44 -27.71 12.39
N HIS A 18 25.33 -27.00 12.62
CA HIS A 18 25.25 -25.55 12.43
C HIS A 18 26.10 -24.75 13.44
N SER A 19 26.24 -25.21 14.68
CA SER A 19 27.03 -24.53 15.72
C SER A 19 28.54 -24.88 15.67
N SER A 20 28.92 -25.96 15.00
CA SER A 20 30.33 -26.35 14.86
C SER A 20 31.10 -25.44 13.88
N THR A 21 32.15 -24.78 14.36
CA THR A 21 33.12 -24.04 13.54
C THR A 21 34.29 -24.98 13.22
N THR A 22 34.51 -25.34 11.95
CA THR A 22 35.51 -26.37 11.56
C THR A 22 36.22 -26.06 10.24
N PRO A 23 37.43 -26.60 10.02
CA PRO A 23 38.33 -26.29 8.90
C PRO A 23 37.76 -26.63 7.50
N SER A 24 38.39 -26.07 6.46
CA SER A 24 37.87 -25.87 5.09
C SER A 24 37.45 -27.13 4.33
N ASP A 25 38.09 -28.28 4.55
CA ASP A 25 37.89 -29.46 3.69
C ASP A 25 36.66 -30.30 4.12
N ASP A 26 36.23 -30.19 5.38
CA ASP A 26 35.00 -30.81 5.89
C ASP A 26 33.72 -30.03 5.53
N VAL A 27 33.87 -28.81 5.00
CA VAL A 27 32.74 -27.90 4.76
C VAL A 27 31.80 -28.45 3.69
N ILE A 28 32.32 -29.02 2.61
CA ILE A 28 31.49 -29.54 1.50
C ILE A 28 30.66 -30.74 1.97
N LEU A 29 31.29 -31.66 2.71
CA LEU A 29 30.60 -32.85 3.23
C LEU A 29 29.53 -32.45 4.25
N LYS A 30 29.84 -31.53 5.15
CA LYS A 30 28.88 -30.97 6.12
C LYS A 30 27.75 -30.22 5.44
N ASN A 31 28.01 -29.48 4.37
CA ASN A 31 26.95 -28.77 3.64
C ASN A 31 25.99 -29.75 2.98
N LYS A 32 26.51 -30.83 2.38
CA LYS A 32 25.69 -31.91 1.83
C LYS A 32 24.86 -32.61 2.90
N GLU A 33 25.44 -32.85 4.08
CA GLU A 33 24.73 -33.44 5.23
C GLU A 33 23.64 -32.49 5.77
N LYS A 34 23.93 -31.19 5.92
CA LYS A 34 22.94 -30.17 6.31
C LYS A 34 21.75 -30.16 5.35
N ILE A 35 22.00 -30.20 4.04
CA ILE A 35 20.96 -30.27 3.00
C ILE A 35 20.12 -31.53 3.20
N GLY A 36 20.76 -32.69 3.32
CA GLY A 36 20.07 -33.97 3.55
C GLY A 36 19.21 -33.96 4.81
N LEU A 37 19.71 -33.40 5.91
CA LEU A 37 18.98 -33.25 7.16
C LEU A 37 17.80 -32.28 7.06
N CYS A 38 17.93 -31.17 6.32
CA CYS A 38 16.81 -30.23 6.09
C CYS A 38 15.64 -30.91 5.37
N VAL A 39 15.96 -31.65 4.30
CA VAL A 39 14.96 -32.38 3.51
C VAL A 39 14.33 -33.47 4.37
N LEU A 40 15.14 -34.24 5.10
CA LEU A 40 14.65 -35.29 6.00
C LEU A 40 13.71 -34.74 7.08
N VAL A 41 14.08 -33.64 7.75
CA VAL A 41 13.21 -32.97 8.73
C VAL A 41 11.89 -32.56 8.10
N THR A 42 11.93 -32.04 6.88
CA THR A 42 10.74 -31.58 6.14
C THR A 42 9.82 -32.73 5.74
N ASP A 43 10.38 -33.82 5.20
CA ASP A 43 9.62 -35.01 4.83
C ASP A 43 8.91 -35.62 6.04
N MET A 44 9.64 -35.71 7.16
CA MET A 44 9.08 -36.21 8.42
C MET A 44 8.00 -35.28 8.98
N MET A 45 8.14 -33.96 8.89
CA MET A 45 7.12 -33.00 9.33
C MET A 45 5.87 -32.96 8.43
N CYS A 46 6.02 -33.33 7.16
CA CYS A 46 4.92 -33.40 6.20
C CYS A 46 4.19 -34.76 6.23
N SER A 47 4.83 -35.82 6.73
CA SER A 47 4.26 -37.15 6.84
C SER A 47 2.97 -37.17 7.70
N PRO A 48 1.95 -37.96 7.34
CA PRO A 48 0.74 -38.12 8.17
C PRO A 48 1.04 -38.74 9.54
N ASP A 49 2.05 -39.61 9.64
CA ASP A 49 2.35 -40.38 10.86
C ASP A 49 2.83 -39.51 12.03
N THR A 50 3.51 -38.41 11.72
CA THR A 50 4.00 -37.46 12.73
C THR A 50 2.91 -36.52 13.23
N LYS A 51 1.85 -36.26 12.45
CA LYS A 51 0.73 -35.38 12.87
C LYS A 51 -0.02 -35.90 14.09
N ILE A 52 -0.03 -37.22 14.29
CA ILE A 52 -0.71 -37.89 15.42
C ILE A 52 0.18 -37.92 16.68
N ALA A 53 1.46 -37.54 16.56
CA ALA A 53 2.38 -37.57 17.69
C ALA A 53 1.98 -36.54 18.78
N PRO A 54 2.02 -36.91 20.07
CA PRO A 54 1.62 -36.01 21.16
C PRO A 54 2.50 -34.75 21.25
N ASN A 55 3.76 -34.84 20.77
CA ASN A 55 4.73 -33.75 20.80
C ASN A 55 4.81 -32.97 19.48
N PHE A 56 3.86 -33.16 18.55
CA PHE A 56 3.93 -32.55 17.21
C PHE A 56 4.07 -31.01 17.25
N SER A 57 3.36 -30.33 18.16
CA SER A 57 3.45 -28.87 18.30
C SER A 57 4.84 -28.39 18.71
N TYR A 58 5.53 -29.14 19.57
CA TYR A 58 6.91 -28.86 19.97
C TYR A 58 7.86 -29.10 18.79
N LEU A 59 7.74 -30.24 18.10
CA LEU A 59 8.55 -30.60 16.94
C LEU A 59 8.40 -29.57 15.81
N LEU A 60 7.17 -29.17 15.50
CA LEU A 60 6.89 -28.11 14.51
C LEU A 60 7.61 -26.81 14.88
N SER A 61 7.58 -26.42 16.15
CA SER A 61 8.27 -25.20 16.61
C SER A 61 9.77 -25.30 16.36
N HIS A 62 10.35 -26.42 16.78
CA HIS A 62 11.78 -26.62 16.71
C HIS A 62 12.27 -26.76 15.26
N SER A 63 11.50 -27.41 14.39
CA SER A 63 11.76 -27.47 12.96
C SER A 63 11.72 -26.10 12.31
N MET A 64 10.68 -25.30 12.57
CA MET A 64 10.58 -23.95 12.02
C MET A 64 11.73 -23.04 12.49
N GLU A 65 12.04 -23.06 13.79
CA GLU A 65 13.15 -22.28 14.35
C GLU A 65 14.49 -22.65 13.72
N THR A 66 14.76 -23.96 13.56
CA THR A 66 16.01 -24.45 12.98
C THR A 66 16.11 -24.08 11.49
N LEU A 67 15.05 -24.25 10.72
CA LEU A 67 15.01 -23.86 9.30
C LEU A 67 15.18 -22.35 9.12
N LEU A 68 14.54 -21.53 9.96
CA LEU A 68 14.70 -20.07 9.94
C LEU A 68 16.15 -19.63 10.23
N LYS A 69 16.88 -20.35 11.10
CA LYS A 69 18.32 -20.10 11.32
C LYS A 69 19.14 -20.43 10.07
N LEU A 70 18.80 -21.52 9.38
CA LEU A 70 19.49 -21.95 8.15
C LEU A 70 19.22 -21.04 6.95
N CYS A 71 18.13 -20.26 6.95
CA CYS A 71 17.93 -19.20 5.97
C CYS A 71 19.02 -18.10 6.02
N ASP A 72 19.81 -18.03 7.09
CA ASP A 72 20.98 -17.14 7.20
C ASP A 72 22.34 -17.87 7.11
N ASP A 73 22.37 -19.13 6.63
CA ASP A 73 23.63 -19.84 6.40
C ASP A 73 24.49 -19.12 5.35
N GLN A 74 25.81 -19.33 5.40
CA GLN A 74 26.75 -18.71 4.46
C GLN A 74 26.59 -19.29 3.05
N ASP A 75 26.28 -20.58 2.95
CA ASP A 75 26.11 -21.30 1.69
C ASP A 75 24.75 -21.00 1.04
N SER A 76 24.76 -20.61 -0.24
CA SER A 76 23.54 -20.26 -0.97
C SER A 76 22.60 -21.44 -1.20
N ASN A 77 23.13 -22.66 -1.39
CA ASN A 77 22.32 -23.85 -1.60
C ASN A 77 21.59 -24.23 -0.31
N ILE A 78 22.26 -24.14 0.84
CA ILE A 78 21.61 -24.37 2.14
C ILE A 78 20.49 -23.36 2.36
N ARG A 79 20.72 -22.07 2.08
CA ARG A 79 19.68 -21.04 2.20
C ARG A 79 18.48 -21.34 1.32
N MET A 80 18.70 -21.73 0.06
CA MET A 80 17.65 -22.06 -0.89
C MET A 80 16.83 -23.27 -0.43
N ILE A 81 17.49 -24.36 -0.03
CA ILE A 81 16.83 -25.57 0.44
C ILE A 81 16.07 -25.32 1.74
N ALA A 82 16.64 -24.56 2.68
CA ALA A 82 15.95 -24.20 3.92
C ALA A 82 14.68 -23.38 3.66
N ASP A 83 14.73 -22.44 2.71
CA ASP A 83 13.57 -21.62 2.32
C ASP A 83 12.45 -22.47 1.67
N GLU A 84 12.82 -23.39 0.76
CA GLU A 84 11.90 -24.33 0.13
C GLU A 84 11.26 -25.30 1.16
N CYS A 85 12.09 -25.87 2.03
CA CYS A 85 11.67 -26.73 3.12
C CYS A 85 10.66 -26.03 4.05
N LEU A 86 10.95 -24.79 4.42
CA LEU A 86 10.06 -24.00 5.27
C LEU A 86 8.72 -23.71 4.57
N ASN A 87 8.75 -23.35 3.28
CA ASN A 87 7.53 -23.15 2.48
C ASN A 87 6.68 -24.42 2.39
N ARG A 88 7.32 -25.57 2.19
CA ARG A 88 6.65 -26.87 2.12
C ARG A 88 5.97 -27.22 3.44
N ILE A 89 6.65 -27.06 4.58
CA ILE A 89 6.04 -27.27 5.92
C ILE A 89 4.85 -26.34 6.12
N ILE A 90 5.00 -25.05 5.81
CA ILE A 90 3.92 -24.07 5.98
C ILE A 90 2.72 -24.44 5.11
N LYS A 91 2.92 -24.78 3.84
CA LYS A 91 1.83 -25.14 2.91
C LYS A 91 1.05 -26.37 3.40
N VAL A 92 1.74 -27.40 3.89
CA VAL A 92 1.09 -28.62 4.39
C VAL A 92 0.37 -28.40 5.73
N GLN A 93 0.86 -27.48 6.56
CA GLN A 93 0.41 -27.32 7.95
C GLN A 93 -0.43 -26.04 8.20
N MET A 94 -0.62 -25.16 7.21
CA MET A 94 -1.30 -23.88 7.40
C MET A 94 -2.76 -24.00 7.83
N HIS A 95 -3.50 -25.02 7.37
CA HIS A 95 -4.92 -25.15 7.73
C HIS A 95 -5.13 -25.79 9.11
N THR A 96 -4.24 -26.71 9.51
CA THR A 96 -4.34 -27.46 10.77
C THR A 96 -3.64 -26.74 11.93
N ASN A 97 -2.49 -26.12 11.67
CA ASN A 97 -1.58 -25.59 12.68
C ASN A 97 -1.23 -24.10 12.48
N ALA A 98 -2.05 -23.34 11.72
CA ALA A 98 -1.82 -21.91 11.44
C ALA A 98 -1.46 -21.07 12.67
N SER A 99 -2.16 -21.28 13.79
CA SER A 99 -1.91 -20.52 15.03
C SER A 99 -0.49 -20.70 15.55
N LYS A 100 0.08 -21.90 15.38
CA LYS A 100 1.41 -22.23 15.84
C LYS A 100 2.47 -21.70 14.87
N ILE A 101 2.25 -21.85 13.57
CA ILE A 101 3.10 -21.28 12.51
C ILE A 101 3.22 -19.76 12.68
N ASN A 102 2.09 -19.05 12.81
CA ASN A 102 2.08 -17.60 13.02
C ASN A 102 2.82 -17.18 14.30
N LEU A 103 2.73 -17.99 15.37
CA LEU A 103 3.45 -17.70 16.62
C LEU A 103 4.97 -17.81 16.44
N GLU A 104 5.47 -18.85 15.77
CA GLU A 104 6.91 -19.04 15.57
C GLU A 104 7.49 -17.99 14.62
N LEU A 105 6.79 -17.65 13.53
CA LEU A 105 7.18 -16.55 12.65
C LEU A 105 7.23 -15.22 13.41
N HIS A 106 6.23 -14.94 14.24
CA HIS A 106 6.19 -13.73 15.06
C HIS A 106 7.31 -13.69 16.12
N LYS A 107 7.70 -14.84 16.71
CA LYS A 107 8.85 -14.90 17.63
C LYS A 107 10.15 -14.51 16.91
N GLU A 108 10.35 -14.98 15.69
CA GLU A 108 11.53 -14.63 14.89
C GLU A 108 11.56 -13.14 14.55
N ILE A 109 10.41 -12.56 14.19
CA ILE A 109 10.25 -11.11 13.99
C ILE A 109 10.59 -10.35 15.28
N LYS A 110 10.10 -10.82 16.43
CA LYS A 110 10.37 -10.22 17.74
C LYS A 110 11.84 -10.31 18.15
N ARG A 111 12.54 -11.37 17.74
CA ARG A 111 13.99 -11.58 17.98
C ARG A 111 14.83 -10.51 17.29
N ASN A 112 14.36 -9.99 16.15
CA ASN A 112 15.06 -8.98 15.34
C ASN A 112 16.52 -9.40 15.03
N GLY A 113 16.70 -10.67 14.65
CA GLY A 113 18.00 -11.28 14.40
C GLY A 113 18.65 -10.86 13.07
N PRO A 114 19.41 -11.77 12.42
CA PRO A 114 20.05 -11.49 11.14
C PRO A 114 19.06 -11.11 10.03
N ALA A 115 19.51 -10.29 9.08
CA ALA A 115 18.68 -9.73 8.02
C ALA A 115 17.93 -10.80 7.20
N ARG A 116 18.59 -11.91 6.81
CA ARG A 116 17.97 -12.95 5.97
C ARG A 116 16.86 -13.71 6.71
N SER A 117 17.14 -14.14 7.94
CA SER A 117 16.17 -14.86 8.78
C SER A 117 14.97 -13.97 9.11
N LEU A 118 15.21 -12.70 9.47
CA LEU A 118 14.14 -11.73 9.72
C LEU A 118 13.27 -11.51 8.48
N ARG A 119 13.88 -11.33 7.30
CA ARG A 119 13.12 -11.20 6.04
C ARG A 119 12.27 -12.43 5.79
N ALA A 120 12.87 -13.62 5.89
CA ALA A 120 12.20 -14.90 5.68
C ALA A 120 10.98 -15.09 6.57
N ALA A 121 11.06 -14.67 7.84
CA ALA A 121 9.93 -14.71 8.76
C ALA A 121 8.87 -13.64 8.45
N LEU A 122 9.31 -12.41 8.14
CA LEU A 122 8.44 -11.25 7.96
C LEU A 122 7.48 -11.38 6.77
N TRP A 123 7.98 -11.78 5.60
CA TRP A 123 7.12 -11.91 4.42
C TRP A 123 6.14 -13.09 4.56
N ARG A 124 6.57 -14.21 5.16
CA ARG A 124 5.71 -15.36 5.43
C ARG A 124 4.61 -15.03 6.44
N PHE A 125 4.96 -14.29 7.49
CA PHE A 125 3.97 -13.82 8.46
C PHE A 125 2.92 -12.92 7.79
N ALA A 126 3.33 -12.09 6.84
CA ALA A 126 2.43 -11.24 6.09
C ALA A 126 1.43 -12.03 5.23
N GLU A 127 1.89 -13.08 4.54
CA GLU A 127 0.99 -13.95 3.76
C GLU A 127 -0.02 -14.69 4.65
N LEU A 128 0.37 -15.05 5.87
CA LEU A 128 -0.46 -15.84 6.80
C LEU A 128 -1.26 -14.99 7.80
N ALA A 129 -1.10 -13.66 7.79
CA ALA A 129 -1.73 -12.76 8.76
C ALA A 129 -3.26 -12.85 8.74
N HIS A 130 -3.86 -13.11 7.58
CA HIS A 130 -5.31 -13.26 7.42
C HIS A 130 -5.89 -14.51 8.12
N LEU A 131 -5.05 -15.49 8.45
CA LEU A 131 -5.45 -16.70 9.20
C LEU A 131 -5.48 -16.47 10.72
N ILE A 132 -5.04 -15.30 11.20
CA ILE A 132 -5.09 -14.95 12.62
C ILE A 132 -6.55 -14.70 13.02
N ARG A 133 -7.03 -15.47 14.00
CA ARG A 133 -8.38 -15.32 14.54
C ARG A 133 -8.55 -13.91 15.13
N PRO A 134 -9.66 -13.20 14.86
CA PRO A 134 -9.94 -11.87 15.40
C PRO A 134 -9.73 -11.73 16.92
N ALA A 135 -10.10 -12.76 17.71
CA ALA A 135 -9.91 -12.79 19.16
C ALA A 135 -8.45 -12.61 19.61
N LYS A 136 -7.48 -12.99 18.77
CA LYS A 136 -6.03 -12.83 19.03
C LYS A 136 -5.43 -11.60 18.35
N GLY A 137 -6.20 -10.86 17.55
CA GLY A 137 -5.71 -9.73 16.76
C GLY A 137 -5.06 -8.64 17.62
N ARG A 138 -5.71 -8.26 18.73
CA ARG A 138 -5.20 -7.23 19.66
C ARG A 138 -3.86 -7.63 20.32
N PRO A 139 -3.70 -8.82 20.94
CA PRO A 139 -2.41 -9.27 21.45
C PRO A 139 -1.29 -9.30 20.39
N TYR A 140 -1.59 -9.75 19.17
CA TYR A 140 -0.62 -9.73 18.07
C TYR A 140 -0.20 -8.31 17.74
N MET A 141 -1.14 -7.38 17.59
CA MET A 141 -0.81 -5.99 17.25
C MET A 141 -0.01 -5.28 18.34
N GLN A 142 -0.37 -5.49 19.62
CA GLN A 142 0.37 -4.95 20.77
C GLN A 142 1.83 -5.42 20.79
N SER A 143 2.09 -6.69 20.45
CA SER A 143 3.46 -7.20 20.37
C SER A 143 4.17 -6.82 19.07
N LEU A 144 3.45 -6.65 17.97
CA LEU A 144 4.01 -6.37 16.65
C LEU A 144 4.44 -4.91 16.50
N ALA A 145 3.68 -3.95 17.02
CA ALA A 145 3.98 -2.52 16.84
C ALA A 145 5.42 -2.14 17.30
N PRO A 146 5.90 -2.55 18.49
CA PRO A 146 7.28 -2.31 18.89
C PRO A 146 8.31 -3.03 18.00
N CYS A 147 7.97 -4.18 17.43
CA CYS A 147 8.83 -4.90 16.50
C CYS A 147 8.99 -4.13 15.20
N VAL A 148 7.89 -3.62 14.62
CA VAL A 148 7.92 -2.79 13.41
C VAL A 148 8.76 -1.52 13.62
N ILE A 149 8.66 -0.88 14.78
CA ILE A 149 9.50 0.28 15.13
C ILE A 149 10.99 -0.07 15.10
N LYS A 150 11.38 -1.21 15.68
CA LYS A 150 12.77 -1.68 15.68
C LYS A 150 13.26 -2.01 14.27
N ILE A 151 12.42 -2.63 13.44
CA ILE A 151 12.77 -2.99 12.05
C ILE A 151 12.89 -1.73 11.19
N ALA A 152 12.03 -0.72 11.38
CA ALA A 152 12.07 0.54 10.65
C ALA A 152 13.35 1.38 10.90
N ALA A 153 14.07 1.09 12.00
CA ALA A 153 15.35 1.72 12.34
C ALA A 153 16.57 0.96 11.78
N ARG A 154 16.38 -0.18 11.10
CA ARG A 154 17.47 -0.95 10.51
C ARG A 154 18.05 -0.27 9.27
N SER A 155 19.33 -0.51 9.01
CA SER A 155 20.05 0.04 7.87
C SER A 155 19.99 -0.84 6.62
N GLU A 156 19.68 -2.14 6.76
CA GLU A 156 19.69 -3.04 5.60
C GLU A 156 18.49 -2.79 4.68
N GLU A 157 18.74 -2.24 3.48
CA GLU A 157 17.71 -1.93 2.47
C GLU A 157 16.80 -3.12 2.15
N ALA A 158 17.41 -4.29 1.99
CA ALA A 158 16.79 -5.60 1.86
C ALA A 158 15.65 -5.86 2.88
N VAL A 159 15.90 -5.53 4.16
CA VAL A 159 14.92 -5.73 5.24
C VAL A 159 13.80 -4.70 5.12
N LEU A 160 14.15 -3.45 4.83
CA LEU A 160 13.20 -2.34 4.68
C LEU A 160 12.26 -2.52 3.48
N GLU A 161 12.73 -3.08 2.36
CA GLU A 161 11.89 -3.42 1.21
C GLU A 161 10.91 -4.55 1.54
N THR A 162 11.39 -5.54 2.32
CA THR A 162 10.53 -6.62 2.80
C THR A 162 9.47 -6.07 3.75
N LEU A 163 9.83 -5.13 4.64
CA LEU A 163 8.89 -4.44 5.50
C LEU A 163 7.84 -3.65 4.72
N ALA A 164 8.27 -2.91 3.68
CA ALA A 164 7.38 -2.08 2.86
C ALA A 164 6.27 -2.88 2.16
N SER A 165 6.58 -4.12 1.75
CA SER A 165 5.63 -5.03 1.09
C SER A 165 4.84 -5.89 2.08
N ALA A 166 5.44 -6.27 3.22
CA ALA A 166 4.81 -7.09 4.25
C ALA A 166 3.82 -6.31 5.13
N LEU A 167 4.16 -5.09 5.54
CA LEU A 167 3.40 -4.33 6.53
C LEU A 167 1.95 -4.03 6.08
N PRO A 168 1.66 -3.57 4.86
CA PRO A 168 0.29 -3.37 4.41
C PRO A 168 -0.54 -4.66 4.46
N LYS A 169 0.04 -5.80 4.05
CA LYS A 169 -0.64 -7.11 4.12
C LYS A 169 -0.94 -7.51 5.55
N ILE A 170 0.00 -7.34 6.48
CA ILE A 170 -0.22 -7.60 7.91
C ILE A 170 -1.34 -6.71 8.45
N LEU A 171 -1.28 -5.41 8.16
CA LEU A 171 -2.25 -4.44 8.65
C LEU A 171 -3.64 -4.62 8.01
N SER A 172 -3.76 -5.17 6.81
CA SER A 172 -5.06 -5.52 6.24
C SER A 172 -5.88 -6.45 7.14
N SER A 173 -5.20 -7.28 7.95
CA SER A 173 -5.81 -8.23 8.88
C SER A 173 -5.75 -7.77 10.34
N LEU A 174 -4.64 -7.15 10.76
CA LEU A 174 -4.40 -6.73 12.16
C LEU A 174 -4.68 -5.26 12.45
N GLY A 175 -4.72 -4.41 11.42
CA GLY A 175 -4.94 -2.96 11.51
C GLY A 175 -6.21 -2.54 12.25
N PRO A 176 -7.36 -3.23 12.11
CA PRO A 176 -8.56 -2.94 12.90
C PRO A 176 -8.36 -3.06 14.43
N PHE A 177 -7.35 -3.81 14.88
CA PHE A 177 -7.02 -3.97 16.30
C PHE A 177 -5.94 -3.01 16.81
N MET A 178 -5.37 -2.20 15.92
CA MET A 178 -4.40 -1.15 16.23
C MET A 178 -5.12 0.05 16.86
N ASN A 179 -4.60 0.54 17.97
CA ASN A 179 -5.15 1.75 18.62
C ASN A 179 -4.55 3.03 18.01
N ASP A 180 -5.19 4.17 18.29
CA ASP A 180 -4.76 5.46 17.73
C ASP A 180 -3.33 5.85 18.17
N ASN A 181 -2.88 5.44 19.35
CA ASN A 181 -1.55 5.75 19.85
C ASN A 181 -0.46 4.95 19.13
N GLU A 182 -0.67 3.65 18.92
CA GLU A 182 0.19 2.75 18.14
C GLU A 182 0.29 3.25 16.69
N ALA A 183 -0.84 3.62 16.09
CA ALA A 183 -0.85 4.19 14.73
C ALA A 183 -0.03 5.49 14.64
N LYS A 184 -0.23 6.44 15.57
CA LYS A 184 0.56 7.67 15.64
C LYS A 184 2.06 7.41 15.83
N GLN A 185 2.41 6.51 16.75
CA GLN A 185 3.80 6.15 17.01
C GLN A 185 4.46 5.55 15.77
N LEU A 186 3.79 4.62 15.08
CA LEU A 186 4.29 4.02 13.84
C LEU A 186 4.46 5.06 12.73
N ILE A 187 3.45 5.91 12.49
CA ILE A 187 3.55 7.00 11.51
C ILE A 187 4.75 7.90 11.85
N ASN A 188 4.89 8.34 13.09
CA ASN A 188 5.99 9.21 13.50
C ASN A 188 7.37 8.59 13.30
N VAL A 189 7.51 7.27 13.47
CA VAL A 189 8.78 6.57 13.21
C VAL A 189 9.14 6.63 11.72
N PHE A 190 8.19 6.33 10.83
CA PHE A 190 8.42 6.41 9.40
C PHE A 190 8.57 7.85 8.89
N MET A 191 7.90 8.83 9.51
CA MET A 191 8.07 10.25 9.18
C MET A 191 9.52 10.74 9.37
N LYS A 192 10.27 10.16 10.31
CA LYS A 192 11.71 10.44 10.46
C LYS A 192 12.53 9.96 9.26
N ASN A 193 12.09 8.88 8.62
CA ASN A 193 12.78 8.27 7.48
C ASN A 193 12.47 8.96 6.14
N ILE A 194 11.45 9.83 6.07
CA ILE A 194 11.09 10.61 4.88
C ILE A 194 12.21 11.55 4.41
N HIS A 195 13.05 12.01 5.34
CA HIS A 195 14.13 12.97 5.09
C HIS A 195 15.47 12.28 4.78
N SER A 196 15.54 10.95 4.82
CA SER A 196 16.78 10.19 4.64
C SER A 196 17.33 10.37 3.24
N GLU A 197 18.66 10.41 3.09
CA GLU A 197 19.35 10.41 1.80
C GLU A 197 19.11 9.12 1.01
N ASN A 198 18.88 8.01 1.72
CA ASN A 198 18.62 6.71 1.13
C ASN A 198 17.19 6.64 0.54
N ALA A 199 17.11 6.44 -0.77
CA ALA A 199 15.84 6.36 -1.49
C ALA A 199 14.96 5.18 -1.06
N VAL A 200 15.54 4.05 -0.63
CA VAL A 200 14.81 2.89 -0.10
C VAL A 200 14.10 3.28 1.19
N LEU A 201 14.79 3.95 2.12
CA LEU A 201 14.18 4.43 3.37
C LEU A 201 12.98 5.35 3.10
N ARG A 202 13.09 6.30 2.15
CA ARG A 202 11.98 7.18 1.77
C ARG A 202 10.80 6.43 1.15
N ARG A 203 11.05 5.47 0.25
CA ARG A 203 10.01 4.64 -0.38
C ARG A 203 9.32 3.74 0.65
N THR A 204 10.08 3.06 1.50
CA THR A 204 9.56 2.21 2.59
C THR A 204 8.73 3.02 3.57
N ALA A 205 9.19 4.23 3.94
CA ALA A 205 8.44 5.12 4.81
C ALA A 205 7.09 5.50 4.22
N ALA A 206 7.04 5.98 2.97
CA ALA A 206 5.80 6.33 2.31
C ALA A 206 4.82 5.14 2.20
N SER A 207 5.29 3.97 1.76
CA SER A 207 4.47 2.75 1.66
C SER A 207 3.91 2.32 3.03
N SER A 208 4.77 2.36 4.06
CA SER A 208 4.39 1.97 5.42
C SER A 208 3.39 2.94 6.03
N ILE A 209 3.60 4.25 5.88
CA ILE A 209 2.68 5.31 6.33
C ILE A 209 1.31 5.12 5.67
N LEU A 210 1.26 4.90 4.36
CA LEU A 210 0.01 4.63 3.65
C LEU A 210 -0.69 3.39 4.23
N GLY A 211 0.03 2.28 4.36
CA GLY A 211 -0.50 1.03 4.91
C GLY A 211 -1.07 1.20 6.33
N ILE A 212 -0.41 1.99 7.18
CA ILE A 212 -0.90 2.32 8.52
C ILE A 212 -2.17 3.16 8.45
N CYS A 213 -2.20 4.19 7.59
CA CYS A 213 -3.36 5.07 7.46
C CYS A 213 -4.59 4.28 6.99
N ILE A 214 -4.51 3.57 5.85
CA ILE A 214 -5.67 2.93 5.21
C ILE A 214 -6.26 1.77 6.01
N HIS A 215 -5.46 1.10 6.84
CA HIS A 215 -5.89 -0.06 7.63
C HIS A 215 -6.13 0.25 9.11
N SER A 216 -5.99 1.50 9.53
CA SER A 216 -6.34 1.94 10.89
C SER A 216 -7.85 1.94 11.13
N GLN A 217 -8.28 2.08 12.39
CA GLN A 217 -9.70 2.23 12.74
C GLN A 217 -10.33 3.53 12.19
N LYS A 218 -9.52 4.55 11.88
CA LYS A 218 -9.98 5.86 11.42
C LYS A 218 -9.17 6.31 10.18
N PRO A 219 -9.32 5.64 9.02
CA PRO A 219 -8.44 5.87 7.88
C PRO A 219 -8.37 7.33 7.43
N GLN A 220 -9.53 7.97 7.28
CA GLN A 220 -9.61 9.36 6.83
C GLN A 220 -8.92 10.35 7.79
N ALA A 221 -9.08 10.17 9.10
CA ALA A 221 -8.44 11.04 10.09
C ALA A 221 -6.90 10.94 10.02
N PHE A 222 -6.37 9.72 9.83
CA PHE A 222 -4.93 9.51 9.73
C PHE A 222 -4.35 9.97 8.39
N VAL A 223 -5.06 9.78 7.27
CA VAL A 223 -4.66 10.32 5.97
C VAL A 223 -4.54 11.85 6.05
N ILE A 224 -5.57 12.53 6.56
CA ILE A 224 -5.61 14.00 6.65
C ILE A 224 -4.53 14.53 7.61
N HIS A 225 -4.38 13.92 8.78
CA HIS A 225 -3.33 14.27 9.74
C HIS A 225 -1.93 14.14 9.14
N THR A 226 -1.70 13.05 8.40
CA THR A 226 -0.40 12.78 7.77
C THR A 226 -0.12 13.79 6.65
N ILE A 227 -1.10 14.08 5.78
CA ILE A 227 -0.95 15.11 4.74
C ILE A 227 -0.63 16.47 5.38
N THR A 228 -1.35 16.86 6.44
CA THR A 228 -1.09 18.12 7.15
C THR A 228 0.33 18.14 7.73
N SER A 229 0.76 17.05 8.36
CA SER A 229 2.12 16.92 8.90
C SER A 229 3.20 16.99 7.80
N LEU A 230 2.94 16.43 6.62
CA LEU A 230 3.84 16.49 5.46
C LEU A 230 3.95 17.91 4.91
N LEU A 231 2.83 18.66 4.86
CA LEU A 231 2.82 20.06 4.44
C LEU A 231 3.59 20.94 5.44
N ASP A 232 3.43 20.70 6.74
CA ASP A 232 4.15 21.44 7.80
C ASP A 232 5.69 21.27 7.72
N LEU A 233 6.19 20.21 7.07
CA LEU A 233 7.63 20.00 6.87
C LEU A 233 8.22 20.87 5.74
N VAL A 234 7.40 21.28 4.79
CA VAL A 234 7.84 21.98 3.57
C VAL A 234 7.30 23.41 3.47
N LEU A 235 6.38 23.80 4.36
CA LEU A 235 5.77 25.12 4.40
C LEU A 235 6.25 25.96 5.59
N PRO A 236 6.53 27.26 5.41
CA PRO A 236 6.60 27.97 4.12
C PRO A 236 7.77 27.45 3.28
N VAL A 237 7.65 27.56 1.95
CA VAL A 237 8.72 27.12 1.05
C VAL A 237 9.97 27.97 1.28
N LYS A 238 11.09 27.32 1.54
CA LYS A 238 12.40 27.95 1.72
C LYS A 238 13.38 27.38 0.70
N ASP A 239 14.35 28.18 0.29
CA ASP A 239 15.36 27.80 -0.69
C ASP A 239 16.39 26.80 -0.14
N ASP A 240 16.45 26.60 1.19
CA ASP A 240 17.38 25.70 1.88
C ASP A 240 16.83 24.28 2.11
N LEU A 241 15.64 23.96 1.60
CA LEU A 241 15.04 22.64 1.74
C LEU A 241 15.84 21.58 0.97
N SER A 242 16.29 20.55 1.70
CA SER A 242 16.99 19.41 1.09
C SER A 242 16.11 18.71 0.04
N SER A 243 16.68 18.44 -1.14
CA SER A 243 16.00 17.69 -2.22
C SER A 243 15.50 16.31 -1.74
N TYR A 244 16.18 15.67 -0.78
CA TYR A 244 15.74 14.40 -0.21
C TYR A 244 14.43 14.53 0.56
N THR A 245 14.25 15.63 1.30
CA THR A 245 13.01 15.93 2.03
C THR A 245 11.86 16.16 1.04
N ILE A 246 12.11 16.95 0.00
CA ILE A 246 11.12 17.24 -1.04
C ILE A 246 10.67 15.92 -1.72
N LEU A 247 11.63 15.09 -2.12
CA LEU A 247 11.36 13.78 -2.74
C LEU A 247 10.54 12.85 -1.83
N GLY A 248 10.89 12.79 -0.54
CA GLY A 248 10.17 11.97 0.42
C GLY A 248 8.73 12.45 0.64
N VAL A 249 8.55 13.76 0.80
CA VAL A 249 7.23 14.39 0.99
C VAL A 249 6.35 14.20 -0.23
N LEU A 250 6.85 14.48 -1.44
CA LEU A 250 6.12 14.28 -2.69
C LEU A 250 5.71 12.82 -2.89
N ASN A 251 6.63 11.87 -2.65
CA ASN A 251 6.32 10.46 -2.77
C ASN A 251 5.23 10.01 -1.78
N CYS A 252 5.25 10.51 -0.54
CA CYS A 252 4.22 10.19 0.44
C CYS A 252 2.87 10.87 0.14
N LEU A 253 2.87 12.14 -0.25
CA LEU A 253 1.67 12.86 -0.69
C LEU A 253 1.01 12.16 -1.87
N ARG A 254 1.78 11.81 -2.91
CA ARG A 254 1.30 11.06 -4.07
C ARG A 254 0.57 9.78 -3.66
N SER A 255 1.11 9.04 -2.70
CA SER A 255 0.50 7.80 -2.21
C SER A 255 -0.81 8.03 -1.41
N LEU A 256 -0.98 9.19 -0.77
CA LEU A 256 -2.12 9.50 0.10
C LEU A 256 -3.27 10.21 -0.63
N ILE A 257 -2.97 10.99 -1.67
CA ILE A 257 -3.95 11.77 -2.44
C ILE A 257 -5.17 10.94 -2.89
N PRO A 258 -5.01 9.73 -3.47
CA PRO A 258 -6.15 8.92 -3.91
C PRO A 258 -7.14 8.55 -2.79
N HIS A 259 -6.72 8.64 -1.53
CA HIS A 259 -7.51 8.28 -0.37
C HIS A 259 -8.23 9.47 0.30
N VAL A 260 -7.92 10.71 -0.10
CA VAL A 260 -8.51 11.94 0.47
C VAL A 260 -10.00 12.06 0.21
N ALA A 261 -10.46 11.61 -0.95
CA ALA A 261 -11.86 11.72 -1.39
C ALA A 261 -12.65 10.42 -1.23
N ASN A 262 -12.11 9.42 -0.52
CA ASN A 262 -12.79 8.13 -0.35
C ASN A 262 -13.92 8.29 0.66
N ASP A 263 -15.03 8.81 0.14
CA ASP A 263 -16.27 9.15 0.81
C ASP A 263 -17.01 7.87 1.21
N GLY A 264 -16.58 7.26 2.32
CA GLY A 264 -17.34 6.21 3.00
C GLY A 264 -17.72 4.99 2.16
N LYS A 265 -17.09 4.75 1.00
CA LYS A 265 -17.08 3.42 0.38
C LYS A 265 -16.12 2.56 1.18
N GLU A 266 -16.48 2.35 2.44
CA GLU A 266 -16.07 1.16 3.16
C GLU A 266 -16.40 0.00 2.22
N THR A 267 -15.36 -0.67 1.74
CA THR A 267 -15.45 -2.02 1.20
C THR A 267 -15.90 -2.93 2.35
N PHE A 268 -17.14 -2.74 2.82
CA PHE A 268 -17.82 -3.69 3.69
C PHE A 268 -18.32 -4.83 2.83
N LEU A 269 -17.39 -5.69 2.44
CA LEU A 269 -17.67 -7.10 2.38
C LEU A 269 -17.05 -7.73 3.63
N ARG A 270 -17.62 -7.43 4.79
CA ARG A 270 -17.29 -8.15 6.02
C ARG A 270 -18.54 -8.31 6.89
N GLY A 271 -19.22 -9.43 6.65
CA GLY A 271 -20.06 -10.17 7.60
C GLY A 271 -21.11 -9.39 8.41
N SER A 272 -22.37 -9.61 8.06
CA SER A 272 -23.56 -9.67 8.94
C SER A 272 -23.55 -8.86 10.25
N PHE A 273 -24.29 -7.74 10.21
CA PHE A 273 -25.36 -7.33 11.13
C PHE A 273 -25.40 -5.79 11.24
N GLY A 274 -26.11 -5.17 10.29
CA GLY A 274 -27.26 -4.30 10.57
C GLY A 274 -27.14 -3.07 11.48
N VAL A 275 -25.98 -2.66 11.98
CA VAL A 275 -25.87 -1.44 12.80
C VAL A 275 -25.14 -0.35 12.04
N LYS A 276 -25.88 0.44 11.28
CA LYS A 276 -25.41 1.74 10.79
C LYS A 276 -25.21 2.65 12.01
N ARG A 277 -24.00 2.67 12.59
CA ARG A 277 -23.62 3.75 13.50
C ARG A 277 -23.59 5.05 12.71
N LYS A 278 -24.71 5.79 12.74
CA LYS A 278 -24.70 7.23 12.50
C LYS A 278 -23.88 7.85 13.62
N THR A 279 -22.61 8.19 13.39
CA THR A 279 -21.84 9.19 14.15
C THR A 279 -20.40 9.24 13.68
N ASN A 280 -20.06 10.29 12.93
CA ASN A 280 -18.91 11.18 13.17
C ASN A 280 -18.88 12.20 12.02
N LYS A 281 -18.73 13.49 12.34
CA LYS A 281 -18.43 14.52 11.33
C LYS A 281 -17.27 13.97 10.48
N GLN A 282 -17.52 13.70 9.19
CA GLN A 282 -16.46 13.27 8.30
C GLN A 282 -15.39 14.36 8.34
N VAL A 283 -14.21 14.00 8.83
CA VAL A 283 -13.05 14.88 8.78
C VAL A 283 -12.68 14.97 7.31
N THR A 284 -12.78 16.16 6.73
CA THR A 284 -12.39 16.45 5.34
C THR A 284 -11.10 17.26 5.34
N LEU A 285 -10.27 17.04 4.32
CA LEU A 285 -9.07 17.84 4.14
C LEU A 285 -9.48 19.28 3.78
N SER A 286 -8.80 20.26 4.38
CA SER A 286 -9.09 21.65 4.08
C SER A 286 -8.80 21.94 2.60
N ILE A 287 -9.66 22.72 1.96
CA ILE A 287 -9.47 23.14 0.56
C ILE A 287 -8.13 23.87 0.40
N ASP A 288 -7.74 24.69 1.39
CA ASP A 288 -6.45 25.39 1.39
C ASP A 288 -5.27 24.42 1.34
N SER A 289 -5.32 23.30 2.07
CA SER A 289 -4.28 22.27 2.03
C SER A 289 -4.20 21.60 0.66
N ILE A 290 -5.33 21.37 0.00
CA ILE A 290 -5.34 20.79 -1.35
C ILE A 290 -4.74 21.77 -2.37
N ILE A 291 -5.08 23.06 -2.25
CA ILE A 291 -4.48 24.11 -3.09
C ILE A 291 -2.98 24.22 -2.84
N GLN A 292 -2.52 24.12 -1.58
CA GLN A 292 -1.09 24.09 -1.24
C GLN A 292 -0.36 22.94 -1.94
N ILE A 293 -0.94 21.72 -1.98
CA ILE A 293 -0.35 20.60 -2.71
C ILE A 293 -0.21 20.92 -4.20
N PHE A 294 -1.26 21.49 -4.82
CA PHE A 294 -1.23 21.89 -6.22
C PHE A 294 -0.15 22.95 -6.51
N GLU A 295 -0.09 24.02 -5.71
CA GLU A 295 0.92 25.07 -5.83
C GLU A 295 2.34 24.54 -5.61
N LEU A 296 2.56 23.65 -4.62
CA LEU A 296 3.84 23.01 -4.36
C LEU A 296 4.33 22.18 -5.56
N CYS A 297 3.42 21.40 -6.17
CA CYS A 297 3.78 20.62 -7.36
C CYS A 297 4.21 21.53 -8.52
N LEU A 298 3.51 22.64 -8.75
CA LEU A 298 3.87 23.61 -9.78
C LEU A 298 5.19 24.32 -9.47
N HIS A 299 5.41 24.70 -8.22
CA HIS A 299 6.64 25.35 -7.77
C HIS A 299 7.85 24.43 -7.98
N TRP A 300 7.78 23.17 -7.58
CA TRP A 300 8.91 22.25 -7.72
C TRP A 300 9.12 21.71 -9.14
N THR A 301 8.24 22.02 -10.10
CA THR A 301 8.54 21.75 -11.53
C THR A 301 9.71 22.58 -12.07
N GLN A 302 10.09 23.66 -11.38
CA GLN A 302 11.21 24.54 -11.76
C GLN A 302 12.50 24.21 -11.01
N HIS A 303 12.51 23.14 -10.20
CA HIS A 303 13.64 22.79 -9.37
C HIS A 303 14.85 22.36 -10.21
N SER A 304 16.06 22.65 -9.72
CA SER A 304 17.32 22.32 -10.40
C SER A 304 17.56 20.82 -10.53
N ASP A 305 17.21 20.04 -9.49
CA ASP A 305 17.23 18.57 -9.53
C ASP A 305 16.04 18.00 -10.31
N HIS A 306 16.35 17.35 -11.42
CA HIS A 306 15.40 16.60 -12.26
C HIS A 306 14.59 15.53 -11.52
N ASN A 307 15.12 14.93 -10.44
CA ASN A 307 14.37 13.95 -9.66
C ASN A 307 13.20 14.61 -8.93
N VAL A 308 13.42 15.80 -8.36
CA VAL A 308 12.37 16.60 -7.71
C VAL A 308 11.32 17.01 -8.73
N THR A 309 11.74 17.49 -9.90
CA THR A 309 10.84 17.84 -11.00
C THR A 309 9.98 16.66 -11.44
N THR A 310 10.58 15.46 -11.56
CA THR A 310 9.85 14.23 -11.91
C THR A 310 8.84 13.87 -10.83
N ALA A 311 9.24 13.86 -9.55
CA ALA A 311 8.34 13.56 -8.43
C ALA A 311 7.18 14.57 -8.30
N ALA A 312 7.44 15.84 -8.60
CA ALA A 312 6.42 16.89 -8.59
C ALA A 312 5.39 16.66 -9.70
N LEU A 313 5.84 16.30 -10.90
CA LEU A 313 4.95 15.93 -12.01
C LEU A 313 4.16 14.65 -11.74
N GLU A 314 4.75 13.63 -11.11
CA GLU A 314 4.05 12.40 -10.73
C GLU A 314 2.94 12.70 -9.71
N THR A 315 3.25 13.54 -8.72
CA THR A 315 2.30 13.96 -7.69
C THR A 315 1.18 14.83 -8.28
N LEU A 316 1.52 15.74 -9.20
CA LEU A 316 0.55 16.55 -9.95
C LEU A 316 -0.38 15.67 -10.79
N ASN A 317 0.18 14.69 -11.51
CA ASN A 317 -0.61 13.78 -12.34
C ASN A 317 -1.59 12.97 -11.48
N GLU A 318 -1.16 12.49 -10.32
CA GLU A 318 -2.02 11.77 -9.38
C GLU A 318 -3.18 12.65 -8.87
N LEU A 319 -2.85 13.89 -8.47
CA LEU A 319 -3.85 14.89 -8.04
C LEU A 319 -4.88 15.19 -9.14
N LEU A 320 -4.42 15.33 -10.39
CA LEU A 320 -5.29 15.59 -11.54
C LEU A 320 -6.06 14.35 -12.01
N THR A 321 -5.58 13.14 -11.71
CA THR A 321 -6.28 11.89 -12.06
C THR A 321 -7.44 11.64 -11.11
N THR A 322 -7.28 11.95 -9.82
CA THR A 322 -8.32 11.79 -8.78
C THR A 322 -8.61 13.09 -8.01
N PRO A 323 -8.99 14.19 -8.67
CA PRO A 323 -9.12 15.48 -8.01
C PRO A 323 -10.36 15.52 -7.10
N PRO A 324 -10.23 16.07 -5.89
CA PRO A 324 -11.38 16.43 -5.06
C PRO A 324 -12.34 17.36 -5.81
N LYS A 325 -13.66 17.15 -5.66
CA LYS A 325 -14.68 17.92 -6.41
C LYS A 325 -14.55 19.42 -6.19
N ASP A 326 -14.27 19.83 -4.96
CA ASP A 326 -14.13 21.22 -4.54
C ASP A 326 -12.86 21.88 -5.15
N LEU A 327 -11.84 21.08 -5.44
CA LEU A 327 -10.63 21.58 -6.11
C LEU A 327 -10.92 21.95 -7.56
N ILE A 328 -11.64 21.09 -8.28
CA ILE A 328 -11.93 21.31 -9.72
C ILE A 328 -12.72 22.60 -9.92
N THR A 329 -13.70 22.88 -9.05
CA THR A 329 -14.48 24.11 -9.14
C THR A 329 -13.63 25.37 -9.00
N ILE A 330 -12.60 25.32 -8.15
CA ILE A 330 -11.69 26.45 -7.92
C ILE A 330 -10.67 26.57 -9.06
N LEU A 331 -10.10 25.44 -9.51
CA LEU A 331 -9.06 25.47 -10.55
C LEU A 331 -9.61 25.86 -11.93
N ILE A 332 -10.93 25.76 -12.14
CA ILE A 332 -11.62 26.16 -13.37
C ILE A 332 -12.09 27.63 -13.32
N ASP A 333 -12.21 28.21 -12.12
CA ASP A 333 -12.68 29.59 -11.95
C ASP A 333 -11.75 30.56 -12.69
N SER A 334 -12.34 31.56 -13.35
CA SER A 334 -11.64 32.61 -14.08
C SER A 334 -10.93 33.60 -13.16
N HIS A 335 -11.29 33.63 -11.88
CA HIS A 335 -10.75 34.58 -10.89
C HIS A 335 -9.37 34.21 -10.30
N GLY A 336 -8.73 33.15 -10.81
CA GLY A 336 -7.43 32.70 -10.30
C GLY A 336 -7.47 32.22 -8.83
N LEU A 337 -6.32 31.91 -8.24
CA LEU A 337 -6.25 31.54 -6.82
C LEU A 337 -6.25 32.75 -5.86
N GLY A 338 -6.10 33.97 -6.41
CA GLY A 338 -6.10 35.26 -5.70
C GLY A 338 -4.89 35.53 -4.79
N ARG A 339 -4.34 34.50 -4.14
CA ARG A 339 -3.12 34.58 -3.31
C ARG A 339 -2.38 33.24 -3.25
N SER A 340 -1.05 33.30 -3.09
CA SER A 340 -0.23 32.12 -2.87
C SER A 340 -0.31 31.64 -1.43
N ARG A 341 -0.56 30.34 -1.24
CA ARG A 341 -0.67 29.68 0.08
C ARG A 341 0.61 28.96 0.49
N ILE A 342 1.63 28.96 -0.37
CA ILE A 342 2.93 28.31 -0.13
C ILE A 342 4.00 29.27 0.43
N LEU A 343 3.87 30.58 0.17
CA LEU A 343 4.81 31.63 0.61
C LEU A 343 4.35 32.37 1.88
N THR A 344 3.07 32.28 2.23
CA THR A 344 2.50 32.96 3.39
C THR A 344 2.40 31.97 4.55
N ALA A 345 2.99 32.29 5.71
CA ALA A 345 2.86 31.46 6.91
C ALA A 345 1.38 31.20 7.24
N PRO A 346 0.98 29.95 7.58
CA PRO A 346 -0.42 29.62 7.78
C PRO A 346 -1.03 30.46 8.92
N LEU A 347 -2.12 31.18 8.62
CA LEU A 347 -2.92 31.85 9.64
C LEU A 347 -3.53 30.78 10.57
N LYS A 348 -3.08 30.80 11.83
CA LYS A 348 -3.59 30.10 13.02
C LYS A 348 -3.44 28.56 13.04
N LYS A 349 -2.46 28.12 13.82
CA LYS A 349 -2.39 26.80 14.48
C LYS A 349 -3.76 26.40 15.04
N LEU A 350 -4.43 25.45 14.40
CA LEU A 350 -5.41 24.61 15.07
C LEU A 350 -4.62 23.63 15.93
N SER A 351 -4.51 23.98 17.22
CA SER A 351 -3.86 23.16 18.23
C SER A 351 -4.36 21.72 18.21
N SER A 352 -3.50 20.82 18.65
CA SER A 352 -3.62 19.38 18.95
C SER A 352 -4.86 18.88 19.73
N LYS A 353 -5.97 19.63 19.77
CA LYS A 353 -7.20 19.34 20.52
C LYS A 353 -8.22 18.47 19.78
N ALA A 354 -8.06 18.21 18.48
CA ALA A 354 -9.07 17.46 17.71
C ALA A 354 -9.19 15.97 18.04
N LEU A 355 -8.36 15.42 18.95
CA LEU A 355 -8.36 14.00 19.29
C LEU A 355 -8.76 13.68 20.74
N SER A 356 -8.96 14.69 21.60
CA SER A 356 -9.25 14.47 23.02
C SER A 356 -10.70 14.74 23.45
N GLU A 357 -11.60 15.21 22.58
CA GLU A 357 -12.98 15.56 22.95
C GLU A 357 -14.06 14.63 22.37
N VAL A 358 -13.74 13.34 22.17
CA VAL A 358 -14.76 12.32 21.90
C VAL A 358 -14.73 11.25 22.98
N SER A 359 -15.19 11.62 24.18
CA SER A 359 -15.76 10.71 25.18
C SER A 359 -16.35 11.49 26.35
N VAL A 360 -17.65 11.79 26.31
CA VAL A 360 -18.53 11.83 27.50
C VAL A 360 -19.94 11.43 27.06
N ALA A 361 -20.34 10.20 27.40
CA ALA A 361 -21.72 9.90 27.74
C ALA A 361 -21.66 8.99 28.97
N THR A 362 -21.95 9.63 30.09
CA THR A 362 -22.23 9.07 31.41
C THR A 362 -23.27 7.96 31.37
N ILE A 363 -22.97 6.81 31.98
CA ILE A 363 -23.96 6.05 32.76
C ILE A 363 -23.28 5.71 34.09
N SER A 364 -23.85 6.26 35.16
CA SER A 364 -23.41 6.04 36.54
C SER A 364 -23.94 4.72 37.10
N ALA A 365 -23.09 4.13 37.95
CA ALA A 365 -23.39 3.33 39.13
C ALA A 365 -24.05 1.95 38.95
N VAL A 366 -23.30 0.90 39.32
CA VAL A 366 -23.50 0.28 40.65
C VAL A 366 -22.13 -0.06 41.25
N ASP A 367 -22.03 0.28 42.52
CA ASP A 367 -20.95 0.10 43.49
C ASP A 367 -20.74 -1.39 43.83
N ASP A 368 -19.49 -1.81 43.94
CA ASP A 368 -19.05 -2.69 45.02
C ASP A 368 -17.53 -2.57 45.13
N SER A 369 -17.14 -1.67 46.02
CA SER A 369 -15.81 -1.61 46.61
C SER A 369 -15.52 -2.90 47.39
N GLN A 370 -14.29 -3.41 47.26
CA GLN A 370 -13.47 -4.12 48.26
C GLN A 370 -12.75 -5.33 47.63
N LEU A 371 -11.44 -5.19 47.39
CA LEU A 371 -10.40 -5.99 48.06
C LEU A 371 -9.03 -5.80 47.37
N LEU A 372 -8.22 -4.99 48.06
CA LEU A 372 -6.77 -5.13 48.32
C LEU A 372 -5.75 -4.86 47.21
N ASP A 373 -4.97 -3.83 47.49
CA ASP A 373 -3.56 -3.63 47.14
C ASP A 373 -2.69 -4.87 47.43
N ALA A 374 -1.70 -5.11 46.56
CA ALA A 374 -0.29 -5.24 46.93
C ALA A 374 0.58 -5.34 45.67
N ASP A 375 1.70 -4.61 45.69
CA ASP A 375 2.82 -4.65 44.76
C ASP A 375 3.34 -6.08 44.50
N ASP A 376 3.87 -6.37 43.30
CA ASP A 376 5.31 -6.61 43.05
C ASP A 376 5.58 -7.12 41.61
N ASP A 377 6.84 -6.95 41.20
CA ASP A 377 7.44 -7.11 39.88
C ASP A 377 7.36 -8.49 39.16
N LEU A 378 7.59 -8.42 37.84
CA LEU A 378 8.21 -9.43 36.95
C LEU A 378 7.39 -10.55 36.26
N SER A 379 7.56 -10.57 34.93
CA SER A 379 7.94 -11.73 34.08
C SER A 379 6.99 -12.18 32.95
N SER A 380 7.63 -12.27 31.78
CA SER A 380 7.19 -12.60 30.42
C SER A 380 6.54 -14.00 30.21
N SER A 381 6.07 -14.70 31.24
CA SER A 381 5.74 -16.14 31.14
C SER A 381 4.26 -16.46 30.86
N LYS A 382 3.33 -15.51 30.98
CA LYS A 382 1.88 -15.84 30.95
C LYS A 382 1.23 -15.97 29.58
N VAL A 383 1.90 -15.66 28.47
CA VAL A 383 1.30 -15.78 27.12
C VAL A 383 1.26 -17.25 26.63
N SER A 384 2.15 -18.11 27.11
CA SER A 384 2.18 -19.54 26.74
C SER A 384 1.17 -20.40 27.51
N ALA A 385 0.80 -20.01 28.74
CA ALA A 385 -0.05 -20.81 29.61
C ALA A 385 -1.54 -20.84 29.19
N TRP A 386 -2.01 -19.82 28.46
CA TRP A 386 -3.44 -19.68 28.11
C TRP A 386 -3.85 -20.44 26.84
N LEU A 387 -2.92 -21.15 26.19
CA LEU A 387 -3.15 -21.82 24.89
C LEU A 387 -3.19 -23.35 24.97
N GLN A 388 -3.07 -23.93 26.17
CA GLN A 388 -3.17 -25.38 26.38
C GLN A 388 -4.30 -25.67 27.37
N GLY A 389 -5.51 -25.84 26.83
CA GLY A 389 -6.70 -26.30 27.57
C GLY A 389 -7.27 -27.54 26.89
N THR A 390 -7.22 -28.64 27.62
CA THR A 390 -7.50 -30.04 27.30
C THR A 390 -8.98 -30.39 27.07
N VAL A 391 -9.20 -31.36 26.18
CA VAL A 391 -10.45 -32.11 25.98
C VAL A 391 -10.65 -33.14 27.11
N ARG A 392 -11.87 -33.24 27.65
CA ARG A 392 -12.37 -34.44 28.36
C ARG A 392 -13.90 -34.54 28.21
N GLU A 393 -14.33 -35.64 27.61
CA GLU A 393 -15.66 -36.27 27.70
C GLU A 393 -15.41 -37.80 27.77
N PRO A 394 -16.38 -38.71 28.12
CA PRO A 394 -17.85 -38.63 27.96
C PRO A 394 -18.69 -39.24 29.12
N HIS A 395 -20.04 -39.29 29.01
CA HIS A 395 -20.94 -40.45 29.34
C HIS A 395 -22.49 -40.13 29.21
N LEU A 396 -23.11 -40.62 28.12
CA LEU A 396 -24.41 -41.34 27.89
C LEU A 396 -25.81 -41.00 28.55
N SER A 397 -26.76 -40.50 27.71
CA SER A 397 -28.16 -40.94 27.30
C SER A 397 -29.35 -41.18 28.29
N PRO A 398 -30.65 -41.36 27.86
CA PRO A 398 -31.47 -40.89 26.70
C PRO A 398 -32.96 -40.49 27.02
N SER A 399 -33.71 -39.82 26.11
CA SER A 399 -35.18 -40.04 25.94
C SER A 399 -35.88 -39.25 24.78
N GLN A 400 -36.50 -40.03 23.87
CA GLN A 400 -37.84 -39.93 23.24
C GLN A 400 -38.21 -38.90 22.10
N LEU A 401 -38.77 -39.51 21.04
CA LEU A 401 -39.39 -39.08 19.76
C LEU A 401 -40.79 -38.39 19.96
N PRO A 402 -41.54 -37.85 18.93
CA PRO A 402 -41.55 -38.25 17.50
C PRO A 402 -41.77 -37.17 16.40
N LEU A 403 -41.57 -37.69 15.17
CA LEU A 403 -41.92 -37.25 13.81
C LEU A 403 -43.12 -36.30 13.58
N GLN A 404 -42.98 -35.43 12.57
CA GLN A 404 -43.95 -35.40 11.46
C GLN A 404 -43.30 -35.00 10.12
N ARG A 405 -43.57 -35.82 9.10
CA ARG A 405 -43.23 -35.69 7.67
C ARG A 405 -44.22 -34.73 6.98
N SER A 406 -43.73 -34.02 5.97
CA SER A 406 -44.49 -33.77 4.74
C SER A 406 -43.55 -33.70 3.54
N LEU A 407 -43.86 -34.60 2.60
CA LEU A 407 -43.25 -34.82 1.29
C LEU A 407 -43.84 -33.85 0.25
N LEU A 408 -43.05 -33.63 -0.82
CA LEU A 408 -43.38 -33.58 -2.26
C LEU A 408 -42.41 -32.58 -2.95
N SER A 409 -41.33 -33.06 -3.59
CA SER A 409 -41.24 -33.52 -5.01
C SER A 409 -41.43 -32.37 -6.00
N HIS A 410 -40.68 -32.20 -7.09
CA HIS A 410 -39.58 -32.90 -7.76
C HIS A 410 -39.13 -31.96 -8.91
N SER A 411 -38.04 -32.31 -9.56
CA SER A 411 -37.52 -31.83 -10.87
C SER A 411 -36.64 -30.58 -10.85
N THR A 412 -35.45 -30.54 -11.42
CA THR A 412 -34.58 -31.50 -12.14
C THR A 412 -33.20 -30.80 -12.26
N LEU A 413 -32.09 -31.44 -11.89
CA LEU A 413 -31.08 -32.02 -12.81
C LEU A 413 -30.48 -30.96 -13.76
N ASP A 414 -29.24 -30.50 -13.58
CA ASP A 414 -27.94 -31.15 -13.88
C ASP A 414 -26.85 -30.14 -13.43
N SER A 415 -25.60 -30.46 -13.07
CA SER A 415 -24.80 -31.67 -13.12
C SER A 415 -23.58 -31.50 -12.18
N LEU A 416 -23.03 -32.64 -11.78
CA LEU A 416 -21.84 -32.94 -10.97
C LEU A 416 -20.58 -32.11 -11.33
N SER A 417 -19.87 -31.53 -10.36
CA SER A 417 -18.73 -32.08 -9.58
C SER A 417 -17.51 -32.48 -10.42
N ASP A 418 -16.38 -31.78 -10.24
CA ASP A 418 -15.17 -32.32 -9.59
C ASP A 418 -13.95 -31.41 -9.78
N TYR A 419 -13.27 -31.14 -8.67
CA TYR A 419 -11.83 -30.88 -8.60
C TYR A 419 -11.13 -32.26 -8.57
N PRO A 420 -9.90 -32.45 -9.09
CA PRO A 420 -8.71 -32.10 -8.28
C PRO A 420 -7.36 -31.86 -9.02
N ASP A 421 -6.42 -31.34 -8.23
CA ASP A 421 -4.97 -31.65 -8.12
C ASP A 421 -3.91 -31.44 -9.24
N SER A 422 -2.87 -30.72 -8.79
CA SER A 422 -1.42 -31.00 -8.83
C SER A 422 -0.55 -30.80 -10.09
N GLU A 423 0.39 -29.87 -9.89
CA GLU A 423 1.85 -29.95 -10.06
C GLU A 423 2.52 -30.38 -11.39
N SER A 424 3.47 -29.51 -11.79
CA SER A 424 4.81 -29.80 -12.32
C SER A 424 5.09 -29.60 -13.82
N LEU A 425 6.18 -28.83 -14.02
CA LEU A 425 7.19 -28.91 -15.07
C LEU A 425 6.87 -28.39 -16.49
N ALA A 426 7.62 -27.33 -16.83
CA ALA A 426 8.36 -27.13 -18.07
C ALA A 426 7.63 -27.30 -19.42
N SER A 427 7.46 -26.17 -20.09
CA SER A 427 7.50 -26.05 -21.56
C SER A 427 8.30 -24.76 -21.82
N GLU A 428 9.44 -24.71 -22.53
CA GLU A 428 9.80 -25.45 -23.75
C GLU A 428 8.58 -25.60 -24.67
N ASP A 429 7.93 -24.47 -25.00
CA ASP A 429 7.04 -24.35 -26.18
C ASP A 429 6.79 -22.87 -26.57
N ILE A 430 7.84 -22.07 -26.69
CA ILE A 430 7.82 -20.89 -27.57
C ILE A 430 9.14 -20.85 -28.37
N SER A 431 9.39 -21.92 -29.13
CA SER A 431 10.48 -21.95 -30.12
C SER A 431 10.09 -22.66 -31.42
N LEU A 432 8.80 -22.89 -31.67
CA LEU A 432 8.31 -23.56 -32.88
C LEU A 432 7.30 -22.74 -33.71
N LEU A 433 7.37 -21.40 -33.65
CA LEU A 433 6.65 -20.53 -34.58
C LEU A 433 7.54 -19.52 -35.31
N LEU A 434 8.79 -19.87 -35.60
CA LEU A 434 9.66 -19.07 -36.48
C LEU A 434 10.55 -19.96 -37.35
N LYS A 435 9.96 -20.49 -38.43
CA LYS A 435 10.58 -20.88 -39.71
C LYS A 435 9.42 -21.28 -40.63
N GLU A 436 9.33 -20.92 -41.89
CA GLU A 436 10.30 -20.43 -42.86
C GLU A 436 9.44 -20.02 -44.07
N GLU A 437 9.42 -18.75 -44.49
CA GLU A 437 8.90 -18.39 -45.81
C GLU A 437 9.92 -17.51 -46.55
N THR A 438 10.70 -18.23 -47.36
CA THR A 438 11.22 -17.91 -48.68
C THR A 438 11.35 -16.44 -49.09
N ARG A 439 12.61 -16.01 -49.21
CA ARG A 439 13.06 -14.74 -49.79
C ARG A 439 12.65 -14.59 -51.26
N LEU A 440 12.10 -13.44 -51.61
CA LEU A 440 12.07 -12.87 -52.97
C LEU A 440 12.85 -11.53 -52.98
N PRO A 441 13.46 -11.11 -54.11
CA PRO A 441 14.50 -10.08 -54.14
C PRO A 441 13.93 -8.67 -54.04
N SER A 442 14.56 -7.81 -53.25
CA SER A 442 14.29 -6.36 -53.22
C SER A 442 14.71 -5.70 -54.54
N PRO A 443 13.94 -4.71 -55.06
CA PRO A 443 14.40 -3.86 -56.14
C PRO A 443 15.45 -2.85 -55.65
N GLU A 444 16.36 -2.50 -56.56
CA GLU A 444 17.48 -1.57 -56.39
C GLU A 444 17.07 -0.15 -55.95
N PRO A 445 17.99 0.61 -55.31
CA PRO A 445 17.67 1.94 -54.78
C PRO A 445 17.59 2.98 -55.90
N GLU A 446 16.45 3.66 -55.99
CA GLU A 446 16.32 4.87 -56.81
C GLU A 446 17.20 5.98 -56.25
N VAL A 447 18.07 6.51 -57.13
CA VAL A 447 18.92 7.66 -56.91
C VAL A 447 18.04 8.91 -56.73
N PHE A 448 17.83 9.33 -55.48
CA PHE A 448 17.33 10.67 -55.20
C PHE A 448 18.50 11.64 -55.02
N MET A 449 18.46 12.68 -55.84
CA MET A 449 19.48 13.70 -56.03
C MET A 449 19.82 14.45 -54.73
N SER A 450 21.12 14.65 -54.49
CA SER A 450 21.67 15.59 -53.51
C SER A 450 21.10 16.99 -53.77
N ARG A 451 20.21 17.44 -52.89
CA ARG A 451 19.75 18.82 -52.89
C ARG A 451 20.68 19.63 -52.00
N ASP A 452 21.74 20.17 -52.59
CA ASP A 452 22.55 21.23 -51.98
C ASP A 452 21.65 22.45 -51.74
N SER A 453 21.04 22.50 -50.56
CA SER A 453 20.47 23.72 -49.99
C SER A 453 21.39 24.13 -48.85
N PRO A 454 21.97 25.35 -48.87
CA PRO A 454 22.83 25.78 -47.78
C PRO A 454 21.99 25.83 -46.51
N SER A 455 22.38 25.04 -45.51
CA SER A 455 21.81 25.15 -44.18
C SER A 455 21.95 26.61 -43.72
N PRO A 456 20.89 27.27 -43.22
CA PRO A 456 21.07 28.55 -42.57
C PRO A 456 22.02 28.35 -41.37
N PRO A 457 22.85 29.36 -41.04
CA PRO A 457 23.80 29.26 -39.93
C PRO A 457 23.05 28.95 -38.62
N PRO A 458 23.74 28.42 -37.59
CA PRO A 458 23.13 28.14 -36.29
C PRO A 458 22.74 29.48 -35.65
N ASN A 459 21.56 29.96 -35.99
CA ASN A 459 20.98 31.14 -35.40
C ASN A 459 20.62 30.76 -33.97
N ILE A 460 21.47 31.25 -33.06
CA ILE A 460 21.13 31.87 -31.78
C ILE A 460 20.01 31.13 -31.05
N ASN A 461 20.35 30.47 -29.95
CA ASN A 461 19.41 30.07 -28.90
C ASN A 461 18.55 31.28 -28.50
N LEU A 462 17.47 31.53 -29.24
CA LEU A 462 16.40 32.41 -28.84
C LEU A 462 15.66 31.64 -27.76
N ILE A 463 16.11 31.83 -26.51
CA ILE A 463 15.28 31.54 -25.35
C ILE A 463 14.09 32.49 -25.51
N MET A 464 13.03 31.99 -26.14
CA MET A 464 11.79 32.71 -26.30
C MET A 464 11.18 32.79 -24.91
N ASP A 465 11.23 33.96 -24.28
CA ASP A 465 10.59 34.19 -22.98
C ASP A 465 9.08 34.29 -23.20
N TRP A 466 8.40 33.14 -23.11
CA TRP A 466 6.95 33.09 -23.10
C TRP A 466 6.46 33.62 -21.75
N ASP A 467 5.58 34.63 -21.76
CA ASP A 467 4.89 35.05 -20.54
C ASP A 467 3.88 33.96 -20.12
N ILE A 468 4.27 33.17 -19.12
CA ILE A 468 3.46 32.06 -18.59
C ILE A 468 2.38 32.61 -17.63
N GLY A 469 2.53 33.84 -17.13
CA GLY A 469 1.74 34.41 -16.02
C GLY A 469 2.15 33.83 -14.66
N ASN A 470 1.31 34.01 -13.65
CA ASN A 470 1.43 33.42 -12.31
C ASN A 470 0.14 32.68 -11.92
N VAL A 471 0.23 31.66 -11.06
CA VAL A 471 -0.93 30.88 -10.58
C VAL A 471 -1.95 31.77 -9.84
N THR A 472 -1.46 32.88 -9.28
CA THR A 472 -2.25 33.82 -8.46
C THR A 472 -2.89 34.94 -9.27
N ASP A 473 -2.62 35.06 -10.57
CA ASP A 473 -3.15 36.15 -11.38
C ASP A 473 -4.67 36.04 -11.50
N GLY A 474 -5.36 37.14 -11.16
CA GLY A 474 -6.83 37.18 -11.03
C GLY A 474 -7.61 37.09 -12.34
N ASP A 475 -6.90 37.11 -13.48
CA ASP A 475 -7.49 37.14 -14.83
C ASP A 475 -7.31 35.79 -15.58
N LEU A 476 -6.68 34.79 -14.96
CA LEU A 476 -6.34 33.52 -15.59
C LEU A 476 -6.79 32.32 -14.76
N CYS A 477 -7.43 31.36 -15.45
CA CYS A 477 -7.80 30.07 -14.87
C CYS A 477 -6.54 29.30 -14.42
N PRO A 478 -6.46 28.81 -13.15
CA PRO A 478 -5.28 28.09 -12.65
C PRO A 478 -4.91 26.83 -13.46
N LEU A 479 -5.90 26.13 -14.05
CA LEU A 479 -5.65 25.03 -14.98
C LEU A 479 -4.99 25.50 -16.28
N LEU A 480 -5.34 26.69 -16.78
CA LEU A 480 -4.73 27.25 -17.98
C LEU A 480 -3.26 27.63 -17.73
N PHE A 481 -2.97 28.23 -16.56
CA PHE A 481 -1.58 28.44 -16.12
C PHE A 481 -0.81 27.11 -16.06
N CYS A 482 -1.39 26.09 -15.43
CA CYS A 482 -0.80 24.75 -15.36
C CYS A 482 -0.50 24.18 -16.77
N ALA A 483 -1.43 24.30 -17.72
CA ALA A 483 -1.23 23.88 -19.10
C ALA A 483 -0.08 24.63 -19.78
N ARG A 484 -0.05 25.97 -19.68
CA ARG A 484 1.02 26.80 -20.25
C ARG A 484 2.38 26.42 -19.65
N ARG A 485 2.44 26.22 -18.34
CA ARG A 485 3.65 25.80 -17.63
C ARG A 485 4.15 24.43 -18.13
N LEU A 486 3.26 23.45 -18.24
CA LEU A 486 3.63 22.10 -18.71
C LEU A 486 4.16 22.12 -20.14
N VAL A 487 3.52 22.90 -21.03
CA VAL A 487 3.93 23.01 -22.43
C VAL A 487 5.30 23.70 -22.55
N THR A 488 5.44 24.88 -21.96
CA THR A 488 6.66 25.70 -22.04
C THR A 488 7.87 25.03 -21.38
N ALA A 489 7.68 24.43 -20.21
CA ALA A 489 8.79 23.85 -19.45
C ALA A 489 9.23 22.47 -19.94
N PHE A 490 8.37 21.69 -20.61
CA PHE A 490 8.67 20.27 -20.91
C PHE A 490 8.41 19.84 -22.35
N LEU A 491 7.47 20.45 -23.07
CA LEU A 491 7.01 19.95 -24.37
C LEU A 491 7.59 20.72 -25.55
N ILE A 492 7.99 21.98 -25.36
CA ILE A 492 8.67 22.76 -26.40
C ILE A 492 10.14 22.29 -26.49
N PRO A 493 10.59 21.71 -27.62
CA PRO A 493 11.94 21.16 -27.76
C PRO A 493 13.03 22.22 -27.62
N GLU A 494 12.74 23.45 -28.05
CA GLU A 494 13.65 24.60 -28.04
C GLU A 494 13.88 25.18 -26.64
N CYS A 495 12.96 24.91 -25.70
CA CYS A 495 13.01 25.48 -24.34
C CYS A 495 13.53 24.49 -23.28
N SER A 496 13.65 23.19 -23.59
CA SER A 496 13.92 22.20 -22.55
C SER A 496 14.63 20.91 -23.03
N SER A 497 15.83 20.66 -22.50
CA SER A 497 16.57 19.40 -22.66
C SER A 497 16.15 18.40 -21.57
N VAL A 498 14.93 17.85 -21.70
CA VAL A 498 14.34 16.94 -20.70
C VAL A 498 14.20 15.54 -21.28
N ARG A 499 14.42 14.53 -20.43
CA ARG A 499 14.25 13.10 -20.78
C ARG A 499 12.85 12.83 -21.34
N VAL A 500 12.76 11.91 -22.29
CA VAL A 500 11.50 11.51 -22.95
C VAL A 500 10.44 11.07 -21.95
N SER A 501 10.82 10.37 -20.88
CA SER A 501 9.91 9.94 -19.82
C SER A 501 9.22 11.10 -19.10
N VAL A 502 9.93 12.19 -18.85
CA VAL A 502 9.39 13.40 -18.21
C VAL A 502 8.45 14.13 -19.17
N ARG A 503 8.78 14.17 -20.47
CA ARG A 503 7.88 14.72 -21.50
C ARG A 503 6.57 13.94 -21.57
N ALA A 504 6.64 12.60 -21.53
CA ALA A 504 5.46 11.74 -21.51
C ALA A 504 4.60 11.97 -20.25
N LEU A 505 5.23 12.18 -19.10
CA LEU A 505 4.52 12.49 -17.84
C LEU A 505 3.87 13.88 -17.87
N ALA A 506 4.57 14.90 -18.38
CA ALA A 506 4.01 16.23 -18.59
C ALA A 506 2.82 16.20 -19.55
N LEU A 507 2.91 15.40 -20.62
CA LEU A 507 1.79 15.17 -21.54
C LEU A 507 0.61 14.48 -20.84
N SER A 508 0.86 13.53 -19.93
CA SER A 508 -0.19 12.90 -19.11
C SER A 508 -0.91 13.94 -18.23
N CYS A 509 -0.17 14.81 -17.55
CA CYS A 509 -0.73 15.91 -16.78
C CYS A 509 -1.57 16.84 -17.67
N LEU A 510 -1.05 17.20 -18.85
CA LEU A 510 -1.74 18.07 -19.80
C LEU A 510 -3.05 17.44 -20.31
N CYS A 511 -3.07 16.14 -20.59
CA CYS A 511 -4.27 15.41 -20.96
C CYS A 511 -5.36 15.51 -19.88
N GLN A 512 -4.99 15.38 -18.59
CA GLN A 512 -5.95 15.55 -17.49
C GLN A 512 -6.46 16.98 -17.39
N VAL A 513 -5.56 17.97 -17.50
CA VAL A 513 -5.92 19.40 -17.49
C VAL A 513 -6.92 19.72 -18.62
N LEU A 514 -6.61 19.31 -19.86
CA LEU A 514 -7.47 19.53 -21.02
C LEU A 514 -8.83 18.85 -20.86
N LYS A 515 -8.87 17.66 -20.27
CA LYS A 515 -10.13 16.95 -19.98
C LYS A 515 -11.04 17.76 -19.05
N PHE A 516 -10.50 18.48 -18.06
CA PHE A 516 -11.32 19.34 -17.19
C PHE A 516 -11.74 20.64 -17.87
N ILE A 517 -10.82 21.28 -18.61
CA ILE A 517 -11.13 22.50 -19.38
C ILE A 517 -12.22 22.23 -20.40
N LEU A 518 -12.10 21.16 -21.19
CA LEU A 518 -13.09 20.79 -22.20
C LEU A 518 -14.44 20.46 -21.58
N LYS A 519 -14.48 19.75 -20.44
CA LYS A 519 -15.72 19.50 -19.70
C LYS A 519 -16.39 20.79 -19.23
N CYS A 520 -15.62 21.80 -18.82
CA CYS A 520 -16.16 23.10 -18.45
C CYS A 520 -16.70 23.85 -19.66
N LEU A 521 -15.92 23.95 -20.74
CA LEU A 521 -16.35 24.61 -21.98
C LEU A 521 -17.63 23.99 -22.53
N LEU A 522 -17.73 22.66 -22.51
CA LEU A 522 -18.93 21.94 -22.96
C LEU A 522 -20.13 22.24 -22.05
N LYS A 523 -19.95 22.29 -20.72
CA LYS A 523 -21.01 22.67 -19.78
C LYS A 523 -21.49 24.10 -20.00
N ASN A 524 -20.56 25.05 -20.18
CA ASN A 524 -20.89 26.45 -20.42
C ASN A 524 -21.60 26.62 -21.76
N TRP A 525 -21.14 25.92 -22.81
CA TRP A 525 -21.78 25.93 -24.12
C TRP A 525 -23.19 25.33 -24.09
N ILE A 526 -23.40 24.21 -23.38
CA ILE A 526 -24.75 23.63 -23.18
C ILE A 526 -25.63 24.58 -22.35
N GLY A 527 -25.08 25.24 -21.33
CA GLY A 527 -25.79 26.23 -20.52
C GLY A 527 -26.24 27.43 -21.35
N GLU A 528 -25.34 27.96 -22.17
CA GLU A 528 -25.61 29.08 -23.09
C GLU A 528 -26.61 28.66 -24.19
N ALA A 529 -26.47 27.47 -24.77
CA ALA A 529 -27.43 26.92 -25.72
C ALA A 529 -28.82 26.75 -25.10
N ARG A 530 -28.91 26.28 -23.85
CA ARG A 530 -30.17 26.18 -23.10
C ARG A 530 -30.77 27.56 -22.81
N LYS A 531 -29.94 28.55 -22.44
CA LYS A 531 -30.38 29.92 -22.20
C LYS A 531 -30.94 30.55 -23.48
N ARG A 532 -30.25 30.38 -24.61
CA ARG A 532 -30.72 30.82 -25.94
C ARG A 532 -32.00 30.12 -26.38
N LEU A 533 -32.16 28.83 -26.10
CA LEU A 533 -33.41 28.10 -26.32
C LEU A 533 -34.56 28.63 -25.44
N GLN A 534 -34.30 28.94 -24.17
CA GLN A 534 -35.30 29.53 -23.27
C GLN A 534 -35.70 30.95 -23.71
N GLU A 535 -34.73 31.79 -24.08
CA GLU A 535 -34.98 33.12 -24.64
C GLU A 535 -35.78 33.00 -25.95
N SER A 536 -35.44 32.06 -26.83
CA SER A 536 -36.17 31.84 -28.09
C SER A 536 -37.60 31.33 -27.87
N SER A 537 -37.83 30.49 -26.86
CA SER A 537 -39.19 30.04 -26.47
C SER A 537 -40.02 31.18 -25.86
N MET A 538 -39.37 32.11 -25.13
CA MET A 538 -40.02 33.29 -24.56
C MET A 538 -40.33 34.34 -25.64
N PHE A 539 -39.47 34.46 -26.66
CA PHE A 539 -39.71 35.26 -27.85
C PHE A 539 -40.85 34.71 -28.71
N MET A 540 -40.94 33.39 -28.91
CA MET A 540 -42.07 32.75 -29.60
C MET A 540 -43.40 32.98 -28.86
N MET A 541 -43.43 32.81 -27.53
CA MET A 541 -44.64 33.11 -26.75
C MET A 541 -45.03 34.60 -26.76
N SER A 542 -44.06 35.51 -26.84
CA SER A 542 -44.33 36.95 -26.98
C SER A 542 -44.82 37.31 -28.40
N TYR A 543 -44.34 36.61 -29.42
CA TYR A 543 -44.81 36.78 -30.81
C TYR A 543 -46.24 36.25 -30.99
N ASP A 544 -46.57 35.10 -30.40
CA ASP A 544 -47.94 34.57 -30.41
C ASP A 544 -48.91 35.51 -29.65
N TYR A 545 -48.47 36.13 -28.55
CA TYR A 545 -49.26 37.12 -27.82
C TYR A 545 -49.46 38.42 -28.63
N ALA A 546 -48.45 38.86 -29.39
CA ALA A 546 -48.54 40.02 -30.27
C ALA A 546 -49.41 39.77 -31.52
N ILE A 547 -49.39 38.56 -32.09
CA ILE A 547 -50.27 38.18 -33.20
C ILE A 547 -51.73 38.09 -32.74
N ILE A 548 -51.98 37.63 -31.51
CA ILE A 548 -53.34 37.60 -30.93
C ILE A 548 -53.90 39.01 -30.70
N GLN A 549 -53.07 40.01 -30.37
CA GLN A 549 -53.53 41.41 -30.24
C GLN A 549 -53.74 42.15 -31.56
N ILE A 550 -53.13 41.71 -32.66
CA ILE A 550 -53.34 42.32 -33.99
C ILE A 550 -54.61 41.77 -34.67
N HIS A 551 -55.16 40.66 -34.16
CA HIS A 551 -56.40 40.04 -34.64
C HIS A 551 -57.65 40.25 -33.74
N SER A 552 -57.55 41.08 -32.70
CA SER A 552 -58.69 41.63 -31.94
C SER A 552 -58.91 43.10 -32.29
#